data_AF-A0A329TFA3-F1
#
_entry.id   AF-A0A329TFA3-F1
#
_cell.length_a   1.000
_cell.length_b   1.000
_cell.length_c   1.000
_cell.angle_alpha   90.00
_cell.angle_beta   90.00
_cell.angle_gamma   90.00
#
_symmetry.space_group_name_H-M   'P 1'
#
loop_
_entity.id
_entity.type
_entity.pdbx_description
1 polymer ?
#
loop_
_entity_poly.entity_id
_entity_poly.type
_entity_poly.pdbx_seq_one_letter_code
_entity_poly.pdbx_strand_id
1 'polypeptide(L)' 'MSIECPRCGSALTTFTLGGAEAVGCDACGYAGVEVDHSGEPRVVESWEEALERFGRGSGEE' A
#
# COMPACT_ATOMS: atom_id res chain seq x y z
N MET A 1 -17.91 -2.69 -15.54
CA MET A 1 -16.48 -2.55 -15.24
C MET A 1 -16.06 -1.14 -15.60
N SER A 2 -15.59 -0.35 -14.64
CA SER A 2 -14.97 0.94 -14.95
C SER A 2 -13.54 0.69 -15.43
N ILE A 3 -13.14 1.35 -16.53
CA ILE A 3 -11.77 1.30 -17.06
C ILE A 3 -10.84 2.33 -16.39
N GLU A 4 -11.38 3.11 -15.45
CA GLU A 4 -10.67 4.18 -14.75
C GLU A 4 -10.22 3.71 -13.37
N CYS A 5 -9.00 4.06 -13.00
CA CYS A 5 -8.39 3.71 -11.74
C CYS A 5 -9.09 4.44 -10.59
N PRO A 6 -9.57 3.73 -9.55
CA PRO A 6 -10.28 4.36 -8.43
C PRO A 6 -9.37 5.24 -7.56
N ARG A 7 -8.04 5.15 -7.68
CA ARG A 7 -7.08 5.96 -6.91
C ARG A 7 -6.65 7.24 -7.61
N CYS A 8 -6.57 7.25 -8.94
CA CYS A 8 -5.98 8.38 -9.68
C CYS A 8 -6.70 8.76 -10.99
N GLY A 9 -7.77 8.06 -11.37
CA GLY A 9 -8.56 8.34 -12.58
C GLY A 9 -7.90 7.94 -13.90
N SER A 10 -6.64 7.48 -13.90
CA SER A 10 -5.97 6.99 -15.11
C SER A 10 -6.59 5.69 -15.64
N ALA A 11 -6.41 5.39 -16.92
CA ALA A 11 -6.86 4.12 -17.48
C ALA A 11 -6.18 2.91 -16.80
N LEU A 12 -6.94 1.83 -16.65
CA LEU A 12 -6.47 0.54 -16.17
C LEU A 12 -5.90 -0.30 -17.33
N THR A 13 -4.90 -1.13 -16.99
CA THR A 13 -4.24 -2.07 -17.89
C THR A 13 -4.58 -3.49 -17.46
N THR A 14 -4.91 -4.36 -18.44
CA THR A 14 -5.10 -5.80 -18.22
C THR A 14 -3.83 -6.55 -18.58
N PHE A 15 -3.33 -7.37 -17.66
CA PHE A 15 -2.17 -8.24 -17.82
C PHE A 15 -2.63 -9.69 -18.00
N THR A 16 -1.98 -10.43 -18.90
CA THR A 16 -2.24 -11.85 -19.16
C THR A 16 -0.96 -12.67 -18.98
N LEU A 17 -1.00 -13.74 -18.19
CA LEU A 17 0.15 -14.64 -17.99
C LEU A 17 -0.34 -16.05 -17.65
N GLY A 18 0.10 -17.06 -18.42
CA GLY A 18 -0.19 -18.47 -18.12
C GLY A 18 -1.69 -18.81 -18.06
N GLY A 19 -2.55 -18.07 -18.78
CA GLY A 19 -4.01 -18.25 -18.75
C GLY A 19 -4.73 -17.52 -17.62
N ALA A 20 -4.01 -16.76 -16.79
CA ALA A 20 -4.59 -15.87 -15.79
C ALA A 20 -4.63 -14.42 -16.30
N GLU A 21 -5.62 -13.66 -15.81
CA GLU A 21 -5.77 -12.23 -16.07
C GLU A 21 -5.71 -11.43 -14.77
N ALA A 22 -5.10 -10.24 -14.82
CA ALA A 22 -5.08 -9.29 -13.72
C ALA A 22 -5.28 -7.86 -14.23
N VAL A 23 -5.87 -6.99 -13.42
CA VAL A 23 -6.09 -5.57 -13.76
C VAL A 23 -5.28 -4.69 -12.81
N GLY A 24 -4.50 -3.77 -13.36
CA GLY A 24 -3.68 -2.83 -12.62
C GLY A 24 -3.64 -1.43 -13.22
N CYS A 25 -3.02 -0.49 -12.52
CA CYS A 25 -2.79 0.88 -12.96
C CYS A 25 -1.30 1.18 -12.98
N ASP A 26 -0.73 1.39 -14.17
CA ASP A 26 0.69 1.70 -14.34
C ASP A 26 1.08 3.07 -13.78
N ALA A 27 0.11 3.98 -13.61
CA ALA A 27 0.37 5.34 -13.14
C ALA A 27 0.59 5.43 -11.62
N CYS A 28 -0.10 4.61 -10.82
CA CYS A 28 -0.02 4.69 -9.36
C CYS A 28 0.28 3.34 -8.67
N GLY A 29 0.31 2.24 -9.42
CA GLY A 29 0.52 0.89 -8.87
C GLY A 29 -0.73 0.31 -8.20
N TYR A 30 -1.94 0.80 -8.52
CA TYR A 30 -3.16 0.13 -8.05
C TYR A 30 -3.25 -1.25 -8.70
N ALA A 31 -3.61 -2.27 -7.93
CA ALA A 31 -3.96 -3.60 -8.43
C ALA A 31 -5.34 -3.96 -7.87
N GLY A 32 -6.24 -4.43 -8.73
CA GLY A 32 -7.62 -4.80 -8.35
C GLY A 32 -7.73 -6.11 -7.59
N VAL A 33 -6.68 -6.51 -6.87
CA VAL A 33 -6.62 -7.72 -6.07
C VAL A 33 -6.91 -7.37 -4.61
N GLU A 34 -7.77 -8.14 -3.95
CA GLU A 34 -7.95 -8.02 -2.51
C GLU A 34 -6.64 -8.41 -1.83
N VAL A 35 -6.13 -7.48 -1.02
CA VAL A 35 -4.91 -7.67 -0.24
C VAL A 35 -5.25 -7.46 1.23
N ASP A 36 -4.89 -8.45 2.04
CA ASP A 36 -4.96 -8.30 3.48
C ASP A 36 -3.80 -7.42 3.94
N HIS A 37 -4.14 -6.21 4.37
CA HIS A 37 -3.17 -5.27 4.95
C HIS A 37 -3.00 -5.47 6.45
N SER A 38 -3.74 -6.40 7.05
CA SER A 38 -3.50 -6.79 8.43
C SER A 38 -2.24 -7.67 8.50
N GLY A 39 -1.38 -7.37 9.46
CA GLY A 39 -0.35 -8.30 9.89
C GLY A 39 -0.88 -9.19 10.99
N GLU A 40 -0.18 -10.28 11.29
CA GLU A 40 -0.46 -11.07 12.48
C GLU A 40 -0.46 -10.18 13.74
N PRO A 41 -1.52 -10.23 14.58
CA PRO A 41 -1.57 -9.45 15.80
C PRO A 41 -0.38 -9.79 16.69
N ARG A 42 0.47 -8.81 16.94
CA ARG A 42 1.62 -8.91 17.82
C ARG A 42 1.59 -7.75 18.81
N VAL A 43 2.10 -8.00 20.01
CA VAL A 43 2.36 -6.90 20.94
C VAL A 43 3.47 -6.04 20.33
N VAL A 44 3.13 -4.80 20.03
CA VAL A 44 4.06 -3.77 19.54
C VAL A 44 4.18 -2.69 20.61
N GLU A 45 5.30 -1.97 20.60
CA GLU A 45 5.45 -0.75 21.39
C GLU A 45 4.32 0.23 21.04
N SER A 46 3.88 0.98 22.03
CA SER A 46 2.94 2.09 21.85
C SER A 46 3.57 3.21 21.01
N TRP A 47 2.72 4.09 20.47
CA TRP A 47 3.20 5.28 19.77
C TRP A 47 4.04 6.19 20.68
N GLU A 48 3.71 6.27 21.96
CA GLU A 48 4.47 7.04 22.94
C GLU A 48 5.88 6.46 23.09
N GLU A 49 6.00 5.15 23.34
CA GLU A 49 7.30 4.46 23.43
C GLU A 49 8.13 4.61 22.14
N ALA A 50 7.50 4.51 20.97
CA ALA A 50 8.17 4.70 19.68
C ALA A 50 8.69 6.14 19.53
N LEU A 51 7.87 7.13 19.85
CA LEU A 51 8.24 8.54 19.78
C LEU A 51 9.32 8.92 20.81
N GLU A 52 9.31 8.33 22.01
CA GLU A 52 10.38 8.52 22.99
C GLU A 52 11.71 7.92 22.51
N ARG A 53 11.65 6.71 21.92
CA ARG A 53 12.82 6.02 21.37
C ARG A 53 13.45 6.79 20.21
N PHE A 54 12.64 7.39 19.34
CA PHE A 54 13.12 8.15 18.16
C PHE A 54 13.29 9.66 18.42
N GLY A 55 12.65 10.22 19.44
CA GLY A 55 12.59 11.66 19.72
C GLY A 55 13.82 12.26 20.40
N ARG A 56 14.89 11.48 20.62
CA ARG A 56 16.16 11.96 21.20
C ARG A 56 17.34 11.92 20.23
N GLY A 57 17.08 12.28 18.98
CA GLY A 57 18.10 12.48 17.94
C GLY A 57 17.72 13.49 16.85
N SER A 58 16.72 14.34 17.09
CA SER A 58 16.28 15.37 16.14
C SER A 58 15.99 16.68 16.87
N GLY A 59 17.03 17.24 17.49
CA GLY A 59 16.90 18.47 18.27
C GLY A 59 18.18 18.97 18.92
N GLU A 60 19.33 18.78 18.30
CA GLU A 60 20.54 19.59 18.53
C GLU A 60 21.08 19.99 17.15
N GLU A 61 20.61 21.16 16.68
CA GLU A 61 21.23 22.20 15.82
C GLU A 61 20.16 23.07 15.15
#